data_AF-L1P8Q2-F1
#
_entry.id   AF-L1P8Q2-F1
#
_cell.length_a   1.000
_cell.length_b   1.000
_cell.length_c   1.000
_cell.angle_alpha   90.00
_cell.angle_beta   90.00
_cell.angle_gamma   90.00
#
_symmetry.space_group_name_H-M   'P 1'
#
loop_
_entity.id
_entity.type
_entity.pdbx_description
1 polymer ?
#
loop_
_entity_poly.entity_id
_entity_poly.type
_entity_poly.pdbx_seq_one_letter_code
_entity_poly.pdbx_strand_id
1 'polypeptide(L)'
;MKKNIYYFVMGIFALLGTVSCSKSESEESTKYQNLPKEVKSIVPDNILRKLEANGMVIHTGTTPPNIEGTFNITPFELAFTDVEDYQYVVGYQITGYTYHFYDQQGVKIKTDYENLNLLSNDKAIGKGTIISGSENKFTAYMSFEGEDKSIGASYKEVAIISGEITAQGIKNFRYAFCLLEKNDPLNKLMPVGGTRIWFDSDNMSERE
;
A
#
# COMPACT_ATOMS: atom_id res chain seq x y z
N MET A 1 48.59 -23.95 56.27
CA MET A 1 48.91 -24.84 55.13
C MET A 1 47.62 -25.12 54.36
N LYS A 2 47.68 -24.99 53.02
CA LYS A 2 46.94 -25.70 51.95
C LYS A 2 45.79 -26.64 52.42
N LYS A 3 44.61 -26.75 51.81
CA LYS A 3 44.04 -26.41 50.49
C LYS A 3 42.59 -26.97 50.51
N ASN A 4 41.68 -26.38 49.72
CA ASN A 4 40.61 -27.09 48.95
C ASN A 4 39.39 -27.68 49.73
N ILE A 5 38.11 -27.63 49.32
CA ILE A 5 37.38 -27.08 48.16
C ILE A 5 35.87 -27.47 48.31
N TYR A 6 34.94 -26.64 47.80
CA TYR A 6 33.57 -26.95 47.29
C TYR A 6 32.47 -27.54 48.22
N TYR A 7 31.14 -27.31 48.09
CA TYR A 7 30.18 -26.61 47.22
C TYR A 7 28.91 -26.35 48.08
N PHE A 8 28.18 -25.24 47.88
CA PHE A 8 26.70 -25.22 47.68
C PHE A 8 26.24 -23.75 47.53
N VAL A 9 26.18 -23.26 46.29
CA VAL A 9 25.56 -21.97 45.97
C VAL A 9 24.11 -22.27 45.60
N MET A 10 23.19 -21.98 46.53
CA MET A 10 21.75 -22.04 46.29
C MET A 10 21.30 -20.73 45.64
N GLY A 11 20.55 -20.86 44.56
CA GLY A 11 20.35 -19.84 43.54
C GLY A 11 19.58 -18.58 43.95
N ILE A 12 19.98 -17.46 43.35
CA ILE A 12 19.16 -16.26 43.18
C ILE A 12 18.58 -16.36 41.77
N PHE A 13 17.31 -16.75 41.68
CA PHE A 13 16.57 -16.65 40.43
C PHE A 13 16.22 -15.18 40.19
N ALA A 14 16.67 -14.68 39.05
CA ALA A 14 16.37 -13.34 38.55
C ALA A 14 14.86 -13.15 38.36
N LEU A 15 14.28 -12.18 39.06
CA LEU A 15 13.02 -11.55 38.68
C LEU A 15 13.29 -10.62 37.49
N LEU A 16 13.39 -11.20 36.30
CA LEU A 16 13.20 -10.45 35.06
C LEU A 16 11.70 -10.13 34.98
N GLY A 17 11.34 -8.92 35.37
CA GLY A 17 10.01 -8.38 35.11
C GLY A 17 9.79 -8.37 33.59
N THR A 18 9.00 -9.32 33.11
CA THR A 18 8.47 -9.28 31.75
C THR A 18 7.54 -8.07 31.68
N VAL A 19 8.00 -6.99 31.03
CA VAL A 19 7.11 -5.96 30.53
C VAL A 19 6.23 -6.64 29.49
N SER A 20 5.07 -7.11 29.96
CA SER A 20 3.97 -7.54 29.11
C SER A 20 3.48 -6.30 28.38
N CYS A 21 4.01 -6.07 27.19
CA CYS A 21 3.54 -5.04 26.28
C CYS A 21 2.15 -5.47 25.78
N SER A 22 1.10 -5.15 26.53
CA SER A 22 -0.28 -5.25 26.07
C SER A 22 -0.59 -4.10 25.09
N LYS A 23 0.11 -4.05 23.96
CA LYS A 23 -0.42 -3.38 22.77
C LYS A 23 -1.35 -4.37 22.09
N SER A 24 -2.56 -4.50 22.63
CA SER A 24 -3.54 -5.50 22.20
C SER A 24 -4.78 -4.80 21.64
N GLU A 25 -4.93 -4.83 20.31
CA GLU A 25 -6.14 -4.68 19.49
C GLU A 25 -6.93 -3.34 19.54
N SER A 26 -6.96 -2.63 20.66
CA SER A 26 -7.80 -1.43 20.80
C SER A 26 -7.28 -0.23 20.00
N GLU A 27 -5.96 0.02 19.99
CA GLU A 27 -5.36 1.12 19.22
C GLU A 27 -5.46 0.88 17.70
N GLU A 28 -5.26 -0.37 17.25
CA GLU A 28 -5.27 -0.75 15.84
C GLU A 28 -6.67 -0.58 15.21
N SER A 29 -7.73 -0.82 16.00
CA SER A 29 -9.12 -0.57 15.58
C SER A 29 -9.49 0.91 15.47
N THR A 30 -8.74 1.81 16.10
CA THR A 30 -9.05 3.26 16.13
C THR A 30 -8.41 4.05 14.99
N LYS A 31 -7.28 3.60 14.45
CA LYS A 31 -6.54 4.31 13.40
C LYS A 31 -7.41 4.65 12.18
N TYR A 32 -8.13 3.65 11.67
CA TYR A 32 -8.98 3.82 10.48
C TYR A 32 -10.34 4.47 10.78
N GLN A 33 -10.62 4.84 12.04
CA GLN A 33 -11.81 5.63 12.37
C GLN A 33 -11.70 7.08 11.85
N ASN A 34 -10.47 7.58 11.68
CA ASN A 34 -10.18 8.92 11.17
C ASN A 34 -10.00 8.97 9.64
N LEU A 35 -10.56 8.00 8.92
CA LEU A 35 -10.64 8.05 7.46
C LEU A 35 -11.93 8.74 7.01
N PRO A 36 -11.94 9.37 5.82
CA PRO A 36 -13.19 9.73 5.17
C PRO A 36 -14.14 8.53 5.12
N LYS A 37 -15.42 8.74 5.41
CA LYS A 37 -16.41 7.65 5.56
C LYS A 37 -16.50 6.81 4.29
N GLU A 38 -16.32 7.44 3.14
CA GLU A 38 -16.34 6.82 1.82
C GLU A 38 -15.26 5.74 1.64
N VAL A 39 -14.12 5.84 2.32
CA VAL A 39 -13.01 4.87 2.19
C VAL A 39 -13.46 3.45 2.57
N LYS A 40 -14.30 3.32 3.60
CA LYS A 40 -14.77 2.00 4.07
C LYS A 40 -15.65 1.26 3.06
N SER A 41 -16.18 1.96 2.06
CA SER A 41 -16.90 1.33 0.94
C SER A 41 -15.98 0.82 -0.17
N ILE A 42 -14.73 1.27 -0.18
CA ILE A 42 -13.71 0.90 -1.18
C ILE A 42 -12.82 -0.21 -0.64
N VAL A 43 -12.36 -0.05 0.61
CA VAL A 43 -11.37 -0.95 1.22
C VAL A 43 -11.74 -1.27 2.67
N PRO A 44 -11.86 -2.55 3.02
CA PRO A 44 -12.15 -2.94 4.40
C PRO A 44 -10.89 -2.84 5.29
N ASP A 45 -11.08 -2.58 6.58
CA ASP A 45 -10.00 -2.34 7.56
C ASP A 45 -9.00 -3.50 7.66
N ASN A 46 -9.41 -4.75 7.38
CA ASN A 46 -8.48 -5.90 7.37
C ASN A 46 -7.47 -5.83 6.22
N ILE A 47 -7.86 -5.32 5.05
CA ILE A 47 -6.95 -5.13 3.92
C ILE A 47 -5.99 -3.97 4.23
N LEU A 48 -6.48 -2.87 4.81
CA LEU A 48 -5.61 -1.77 5.25
C LEU A 48 -4.53 -2.25 6.24
N ARG A 49 -4.91 -3.02 7.26
CA ARG A 49 -3.95 -3.60 8.22
C ARG A 49 -2.94 -4.53 7.56
N LYS A 50 -3.41 -5.40 6.67
CA LYS A 50 -2.54 -6.29 5.90
C LYS A 50 -1.51 -5.48 5.10
N LEU A 51 -1.93 -4.44 4.41
CA LEU A 51 -1.04 -3.61 3.61
C LEU A 51 0.01 -2.91 4.47
N GLU A 52 -0.38 -2.32 5.60
CA GLU A 52 0.57 -1.65 6.50
C GLU A 52 1.55 -2.61 7.15
N ALA A 53 1.09 -3.80 7.56
CA ALA A 53 1.94 -4.84 8.12
C ALA A 53 3.04 -5.30 7.13
N ASN A 54 2.82 -5.10 5.83
CA ASN A 54 3.76 -5.46 4.76
C ASN A 54 4.48 -4.25 4.14
N GLY A 55 4.44 -3.08 4.80
CA GLY A 55 5.26 -1.92 4.44
C GLY A 55 4.55 -0.86 3.59
N MET A 56 3.24 -0.95 3.37
CA MET A 56 2.46 0.17 2.83
C MET A 56 2.37 1.28 3.87
N VAL A 57 2.44 2.53 3.42
CA VAL A 57 2.23 3.71 4.28
C VAL A 57 0.80 4.21 4.08
N ILE A 58 0.04 4.36 5.16
CA ILE A 58 -1.34 4.88 5.09
C ILE A 58 -1.46 6.14 5.94
N HIS A 59 -1.64 7.27 5.27
CA HIS A 59 -1.85 8.58 5.85
C HIS A 59 -3.35 8.82 6.10
N THR A 60 -3.78 8.56 7.33
CA THR A 60 -5.15 8.84 7.79
C THR A 60 -5.40 10.34 7.97
N GLY A 61 -6.66 10.74 8.09
CA GLY A 61 -7.08 12.13 8.26
C GLY A 61 -8.10 12.55 7.21
N THR A 62 -8.86 13.61 7.51
CA THR A 62 -9.96 14.10 6.67
C THR A 62 -9.66 15.45 6.01
N THR A 63 -8.42 15.91 6.08
CA THR A 63 -7.97 17.20 5.52
C THR A 63 -6.73 16.99 4.64
N PRO A 64 -6.84 16.19 3.56
CA PRO A 64 -5.71 15.93 2.68
C PRO A 64 -5.25 17.22 1.98
N PRO A 65 -3.98 17.29 1.53
CA PRO A 65 -3.52 18.38 0.67
C PRO A 65 -4.26 18.40 -0.67
N ASN A 66 -4.09 19.49 -1.43
CA ASN A 66 -4.34 19.45 -2.87
C ASN A 66 -3.23 18.63 -3.54
N ILE A 67 -3.60 17.54 -4.23
CA ILE A 67 -2.68 16.66 -4.94
C ILE A 67 -2.80 16.74 -6.46
N GLU A 68 -3.59 17.68 -6.98
CA GLU A 68 -3.77 17.85 -8.42
C GLU A 68 -2.43 18.02 -9.15
N GLY A 69 -2.34 17.42 -10.33
CA GLY A 69 -1.12 17.39 -11.14
C GLY A 69 -0.97 16.10 -11.94
N THR A 70 -0.01 16.12 -12.85
CA THR A 70 0.47 14.93 -13.55
C THR A 70 1.83 14.55 -12.97
N PHE A 71 2.01 13.26 -12.67
CA PHE A 71 3.21 12.75 -12.03
C PHE A 71 3.72 11.52 -12.76
N ASN A 72 5.03 11.46 -12.98
CA ASN A 72 5.71 10.31 -13.55
C ASN A 72 6.35 9.48 -12.44
N ILE A 73 6.08 8.17 -12.45
CA ILE A 73 6.62 7.23 -11.48
C ILE A 73 7.54 6.28 -12.23
N THR A 74 8.84 6.54 -12.17
CA THR A 74 9.84 5.80 -12.96
C THR A 74 11.22 5.89 -12.29
N PRO A 75 11.90 4.76 -11.97
CA PRO A 75 11.49 3.38 -12.19
C PRO A 75 10.54 2.87 -11.09
N PHE A 76 9.55 2.08 -11.48
CA PHE A 76 8.57 1.53 -10.56
C PHE A 76 8.95 0.10 -10.16
N GLU A 77 9.23 -0.10 -8.88
CA GLU A 77 9.86 -1.32 -8.35
C GLU A 77 8.96 -2.04 -7.34
N LEU A 78 8.95 -3.38 -7.39
CA LEU A 78 8.19 -4.23 -6.48
C LEU A 78 8.90 -4.35 -5.12
N ALA A 79 8.32 -3.76 -4.08
CA ALA A 79 8.82 -3.86 -2.70
C ALA A 79 8.33 -5.11 -1.96
N PHE A 80 7.13 -5.59 -2.28
CA PHE A 80 6.52 -6.72 -1.57
C PHE A 80 5.53 -7.48 -2.46
N THR A 81 5.50 -8.79 -2.31
CA THR A 81 4.45 -9.68 -2.83
C THR A 81 4.27 -10.84 -1.84
N ASP A 82 3.03 -11.24 -1.58
CA ASP A 82 2.71 -12.51 -0.90
C ASP A 82 2.25 -13.60 -1.87
N VAL A 83 2.38 -13.33 -3.16
CA VAL A 83 2.03 -14.24 -4.25
C VAL A 83 3.30 -14.84 -4.80
N GLU A 84 3.36 -16.16 -4.77
CA GLU A 84 4.43 -16.92 -5.39
C GLU A 84 4.33 -16.76 -6.92
N ASP A 85 5.38 -16.18 -7.52
CA ASP A 85 5.44 -15.82 -8.92
C ASP A 85 6.90 -15.88 -9.41
N TYR A 86 7.12 -16.38 -10.62
CA TYR A 86 8.48 -16.47 -11.20
C TYR A 86 8.95 -15.15 -11.82
N GLN A 87 8.01 -14.30 -12.24
CA GLN A 87 8.28 -13.02 -12.88
C GLN A 87 8.25 -11.88 -11.86
N TYR A 88 7.19 -11.81 -11.06
CA TYR A 88 6.96 -10.70 -10.14
C TYR A 88 7.53 -10.99 -8.75
N VAL A 89 8.84 -10.90 -8.63
CA VAL A 89 9.59 -11.05 -7.37
C VAL A 89 10.07 -9.70 -6.84
N VAL A 90 10.32 -9.60 -5.53
CA VAL A 90 10.84 -8.36 -4.91
C VAL A 90 12.09 -7.86 -5.66
N GLY A 91 12.13 -6.56 -5.94
CA GLY A 91 13.16 -5.91 -6.78
C GLY A 91 12.87 -5.96 -8.28
N TYR A 92 11.79 -6.61 -8.72
CA TYR A 92 11.34 -6.54 -10.11
C TYR A 92 10.92 -5.11 -10.46
N GLN A 93 11.42 -4.61 -11.60
CA GLN A 93 11.15 -3.26 -12.07
C GLN A 93 10.33 -3.29 -13.36
N ILE A 94 9.42 -2.33 -13.47
CA ILE A 94 8.74 -1.96 -14.72
C ILE A 94 9.04 -0.51 -15.05
N THR A 95 8.83 -0.12 -16.32
CA THR A 95 9.14 1.24 -16.81
C THR A 95 8.51 2.30 -15.92
N GLY A 96 7.22 2.15 -15.59
CA GLY A 96 6.52 3.09 -14.75
C GLY A 96 5.12 3.40 -15.21
N TYR A 97 4.54 4.41 -14.59
CA TYR A 97 3.21 4.94 -14.89
C TYR A 97 3.23 6.46 -14.84
N THR A 98 2.36 7.08 -15.63
CA THR A 98 1.93 8.45 -15.41
C THR A 98 0.60 8.43 -14.68
N TYR A 99 0.45 9.25 -13.64
CA TYR A 99 -0.83 9.47 -12.95
C TYR A 99 -1.23 10.93 -13.07
N HIS A 100 -2.49 11.17 -13.41
CA HIS A 100 -3.07 12.51 -13.45
C HIS A 100 -4.20 12.63 -12.44
N PHE A 101 -4.04 13.53 -11.48
CA PHE A 101 -5.00 13.85 -10.43
C PHE A 101 -5.65 15.20 -10.72
N TYR A 102 -6.97 15.27 -10.73
CA TYR A 102 -7.72 16.47 -11.13
C TYR A 102 -9.13 16.52 -10.54
N ASP A 103 -9.75 17.70 -10.62
CA ASP A 103 -11.09 17.98 -10.10
C ASP A 103 -11.24 17.62 -8.61
N GLN A 104 -10.25 17.98 -7.79
CA GLN A 104 -10.27 17.71 -6.36
C GLN A 104 -11.34 18.55 -5.66
N GLN A 105 -12.30 17.88 -5.01
CA GLN A 105 -13.38 18.46 -4.22
C GLN A 105 -13.37 17.84 -2.82
N GLY A 106 -12.64 18.47 -1.91
CA GLY A 106 -12.41 17.95 -0.56
C GLY A 106 -11.63 16.63 -0.60
N VAL A 107 -12.28 15.54 -0.16
CA VAL A 107 -11.72 14.19 -0.14
C VAL A 107 -11.95 13.41 -1.44
N LYS A 108 -12.62 14.00 -2.43
CA LYS A 108 -12.95 13.34 -3.71
C LYS A 108 -12.08 13.93 -4.80
N ILE A 109 -11.55 13.09 -5.67
CA ILE A 109 -10.72 13.50 -6.81
C ILE A 109 -10.92 12.54 -7.97
N LYS A 110 -10.59 12.95 -9.19
CA LYS A 110 -10.49 12.05 -10.34
C LYS A 110 -9.04 11.65 -10.56
N THR A 111 -8.85 10.41 -10.98
CA THR A 111 -7.54 9.87 -11.32
C THR A 111 -7.58 9.22 -12.70
N ASP A 112 -6.65 9.65 -13.54
CA ASP A 112 -6.26 8.92 -14.74
C ASP A 112 -4.90 8.26 -14.49
N TYR A 113 -4.63 7.15 -15.17
CA TYR A 113 -3.30 6.59 -15.22
C TYR A 113 -3.03 5.93 -16.57
N GLU A 114 -1.77 5.86 -16.95
CA GLU A 114 -1.30 5.16 -18.14
C GLU A 114 0.07 4.52 -17.87
N ASN A 115 0.23 3.27 -18.28
CA ASN A 115 1.51 2.57 -18.19
C ASN A 115 2.50 3.15 -19.22
N LEU A 116 3.72 3.46 -18.80
CA LEU A 116 4.76 4.06 -19.65
C LEU A 116 5.36 3.08 -20.68
N ASN A 117 5.10 1.78 -20.56
CA ASN A 117 5.45 0.82 -21.59
C ASN A 117 4.49 0.93 -22.78
N LEU A 118 4.99 1.38 -23.93
CA LEU A 118 4.22 1.56 -25.18
C LEU A 118 3.54 0.29 -25.71
N LEU A 119 3.93 -0.90 -25.22
CA LEU A 119 3.30 -2.17 -25.57
C LEU A 119 2.18 -2.58 -24.57
N SER A 120 2.08 -1.89 -23.45
CA SER A 120 1.01 -2.08 -22.46
C SER A 120 -0.22 -1.29 -22.87
N ASN A 121 -1.40 -1.88 -22.64
CA ASN A 121 -2.69 -1.20 -22.80
C ASN A 121 -3.32 -0.85 -21.44
N ASP A 122 -2.56 -0.97 -20.34
CA ASP A 122 -3.06 -0.70 -19.01
C ASP A 122 -3.16 0.82 -18.76
N LYS A 123 -4.40 1.30 -18.77
CA LYS A 123 -4.75 2.70 -18.55
C LYS A 123 -6.18 2.84 -18.02
N ALA A 124 -6.44 3.91 -17.31
CA ALA A 124 -7.78 4.30 -16.90
C ALA A 124 -7.97 5.82 -16.97
N ILE A 125 -9.23 6.24 -17.17
CA ILE A 125 -9.63 7.64 -17.24
C ILE A 125 -10.83 7.87 -16.30
N GLY A 126 -10.79 8.97 -15.56
CA GLY A 126 -11.88 9.52 -14.77
C GLY A 126 -12.26 8.67 -13.57
N LYS A 127 -11.33 7.89 -13.02
CA LYS A 127 -11.62 7.03 -11.87
C LYS A 127 -11.92 7.89 -10.66
N GLY A 128 -13.07 7.63 -10.03
CA GLY A 128 -13.43 8.27 -8.78
C GLY A 128 -12.53 7.76 -7.66
N THR A 129 -11.79 8.67 -7.06
CA THR A 129 -10.78 8.39 -6.04
C THR A 129 -11.14 9.12 -4.76
N ILE A 130 -11.04 8.43 -3.63
CA ILE A 130 -11.17 9.05 -2.31
C ILE A 130 -9.77 9.25 -1.74
N ILE A 131 -9.50 10.40 -1.14
CA ILE A 131 -8.21 10.73 -0.52
C ILE A 131 -8.36 11.01 0.97
N SER A 132 -7.44 10.48 1.77
CA SER A 132 -7.24 10.81 3.17
C SER A 132 -5.88 11.48 3.37
N GLY A 133 -5.69 12.12 4.51
CA GLY A 133 -4.40 12.68 4.89
C GLY A 133 -4.50 13.96 5.70
N SER A 134 -3.34 14.57 5.89
CA SER A 134 -3.15 15.81 6.64
C SER A 134 -1.86 16.49 6.19
N GLU A 135 -1.79 17.81 6.33
CA GLU A 135 -0.64 18.61 5.92
C GLU A 135 -0.31 18.37 4.44
N ASN A 136 0.90 17.91 4.14
CA ASN A 136 1.32 17.56 2.78
C ASN A 136 1.27 16.06 2.49
N LYS A 137 0.70 15.23 3.36
CA LYS A 137 0.68 13.77 3.20
C LYS A 137 -0.69 13.30 2.78
N PHE A 138 -0.75 12.33 1.87
CA PHE A 138 -2.01 11.81 1.36
C PHE A 138 -1.99 10.29 1.17
N THR A 139 -3.18 9.70 1.18
CA THR A 139 -3.41 8.35 0.68
C THR A 139 -4.68 8.35 -0.16
N ALA A 140 -4.58 7.87 -1.40
CA ALA A 140 -5.66 7.74 -2.36
C ALA A 140 -6.15 6.30 -2.43
N TYR A 141 -7.46 6.09 -2.46
CA TYR A 141 -8.11 4.78 -2.49
C TYR A 141 -8.99 4.69 -3.73
N MET A 142 -8.79 3.63 -4.50
CA MET A 142 -9.49 3.36 -5.75
C MET A 142 -10.02 1.92 -5.74
N SER A 143 -11.23 1.74 -6.27
CA SER A 143 -11.78 0.43 -6.61
C SER A 143 -11.69 0.25 -8.12
N PHE A 144 -11.18 -0.90 -8.54
CA PHE A 144 -11.10 -1.27 -9.95
C PHE A 144 -11.97 -2.49 -10.19
N GLU A 145 -12.71 -2.44 -11.29
CA GLU A 145 -13.34 -3.59 -11.91
C GLU A 145 -12.74 -3.69 -13.31
N GLY A 146 -12.19 -4.86 -13.63
CA GLY A 146 -11.43 -5.10 -14.85
C GLY A 146 -11.82 -6.41 -15.52
N GLU A 147 -11.53 -6.49 -16.81
CA GLU A 147 -11.72 -7.68 -17.63
C GLU A 147 -10.44 -7.96 -18.43
N ASP A 148 -9.95 -9.18 -18.37
CA ASP A 148 -8.96 -9.70 -19.31
C ASP A 148 -9.67 -10.59 -20.33
N LYS A 149 -9.99 -9.98 -21.48
CA LYS A 149 -10.68 -10.64 -22.59
C LYS A 149 -9.86 -11.77 -23.22
N SER A 150 -8.53 -11.77 -23.08
CA SER A 150 -7.67 -12.79 -23.68
C SER A 150 -7.80 -14.15 -22.98
N ILE A 151 -8.11 -14.13 -21.68
CA ILE A 151 -8.31 -15.31 -20.84
C ILE A 151 -9.77 -15.47 -20.35
N GLY A 152 -10.66 -14.57 -20.78
CA GLY A 152 -12.07 -14.57 -20.37
C GLY A 152 -12.26 -14.36 -18.86
N ALA A 153 -11.38 -13.58 -18.25
CA ALA A 153 -11.41 -13.33 -16.81
C ALA A 153 -11.95 -11.94 -16.50
N SER A 154 -12.59 -11.80 -15.33
CA SER A 154 -12.96 -10.52 -14.75
C SER A 154 -12.51 -10.48 -13.29
N TYR A 155 -12.29 -9.29 -12.77
CA TYR A 155 -11.81 -9.11 -11.41
C TYR A 155 -12.25 -7.80 -10.80
N LYS A 156 -12.24 -7.78 -9.47
CA LYS A 156 -12.35 -6.59 -8.65
C LYS A 156 -11.13 -6.49 -7.75
N GLU A 157 -10.54 -5.32 -7.68
CA GLU A 157 -9.41 -5.04 -6.80
C GLU A 157 -9.53 -3.66 -6.17
N VAL A 158 -8.77 -3.47 -5.09
CA VAL A 158 -8.49 -2.17 -4.53
C VAL A 158 -7.07 -1.80 -4.92
N ALA A 159 -6.85 -0.53 -5.28
CA ALA A 159 -5.53 0.06 -5.31
C ALA A 159 -5.43 1.27 -4.38
N ILE A 160 -4.26 1.42 -3.76
CA ILE A 160 -3.95 2.47 -2.79
C ILE A 160 -2.65 3.14 -3.20
N ILE A 161 -2.66 4.47 -3.30
CA ILE A 161 -1.47 5.28 -3.53
C ILE A 161 -1.20 6.11 -2.27
N SER A 162 0.06 6.26 -1.86
CA SER A 162 0.42 7.18 -0.79
C SER A 162 1.69 7.95 -1.11
N GLY A 163 1.81 9.15 -0.55
CA GLY A 163 3.05 9.91 -0.60
C GLY A 163 2.93 11.26 0.10
N GLU A 164 3.98 12.06 -0.07
CA GLU A 164 4.05 13.43 0.42
C GLU A 164 4.11 14.38 -0.77
N ILE A 165 3.11 15.25 -0.93
CA ILE A 165 3.11 16.24 -2.01
C ILE A 165 4.16 17.32 -1.74
N THR A 166 4.89 17.69 -2.78
CA THR A 166 5.90 18.74 -2.78
C THR A 166 5.75 19.62 -4.03
N ALA A 167 6.54 20.68 -4.11
CA ALA A 167 6.59 21.51 -5.33
C ALA A 167 7.16 20.74 -6.53
N GLN A 168 8.07 19.78 -6.29
CA GLN A 168 8.74 18.99 -7.32
C GLN A 168 7.92 17.80 -7.81
N GLY A 169 7.00 17.29 -6.99
CA GLY A 169 6.36 16.01 -7.24
C GLY A 169 5.81 15.33 -6.00
N ILE A 170 5.62 14.02 -6.07
CA ILE A 170 5.23 13.18 -4.94
C ILE A 170 6.49 12.50 -4.39
N LYS A 171 6.86 12.86 -3.16
CA LYS A 171 7.95 12.22 -2.46
C LYS A 171 7.48 10.90 -1.83
N ASN A 172 8.35 9.88 -1.87
CA ASN A 172 8.13 8.56 -1.27
C ASN A 172 6.83 7.89 -1.77
N PHE A 173 6.56 7.98 -3.08
CA PHE A 173 5.40 7.34 -3.68
C PHE A 173 5.39 5.83 -3.38
N ARG A 174 4.25 5.35 -2.88
CA ARG A 174 3.94 3.93 -2.72
C ARG A 174 2.63 3.64 -3.41
N TYR A 175 2.54 2.46 -4.01
CA TYR A 175 1.33 1.95 -4.62
C TYR A 175 1.14 0.51 -4.16
N ALA A 176 -0.04 0.18 -3.68
CA ALA A 176 -0.41 -1.18 -3.36
C ALA A 176 -1.67 -1.55 -4.11
N PHE A 177 -1.81 -2.82 -4.48
CA PHE A 177 -3.10 -3.36 -4.89
C PHE A 177 -3.34 -4.73 -4.27
N CYS A 178 -4.62 -5.04 -4.07
CA CYS A 178 -5.09 -6.32 -3.55
C CYS A 178 -6.30 -6.78 -4.36
N LEU A 179 -6.24 -8.01 -4.86
CA LEU A 179 -7.36 -8.62 -5.57
C LEU A 179 -8.45 -9.02 -4.57
N LEU A 180 -9.67 -8.54 -4.78
CA LEU A 180 -10.80 -8.78 -3.89
C LEU A 180 -11.68 -9.92 -4.39
N GLU A 181 -11.94 -9.95 -5.69
CA GLU A 181 -12.80 -10.94 -6.34
C GLU A 181 -12.28 -11.24 -7.75
N LYS A 182 -12.51 -12.46 -8.25
CA LYS A 182 -12.22 -12.81 -9.63
C LYS A 182 -13.17 -13.88 -10.16
N ASN A 183 -13.49 -13.78 -11.44
CA ASN A 183 -13.88 -14.90 -12.27
C ASN A 183 -12.73 -15.18 -13.23
N ASP A 184 -12.05 -16.31 -13.08
CA ASP A 184 -10.81 -16.59 -13.79
C ASP A 184 -10.75 -18.09 -14.13
N PRO A 185 -11.38 -18.50 -15.24
CA PRO A 185 -11.55 -19.91 -15.59
C PRO A 185 -10.24 -20.62 -15.91
N LEU A 186 -9.18 -19.87 -16.23
CA LEU A 186 -7.85 -20.41 -16.56
C LEU A 186 -6.87 -20.34 -15.38
N ASN A 187 -7.30 -19.79 -14.24
CA ASN A 187 -6.50 -19.57 -13.04
C ASN A 187 -5.16 -18.85 -13.35
N LYS A 188 -5.23 -17.78 -14.14
CA LYS A 188 -4.06 -16.98 -14.58
C LYS A 188 -3.89 -15.69 -13.81
N LEU A 189 -4.95 -15.17 -13.21
CA LEU A 189 -4.88 -13.98 -12.36
C LEU A 189 -4.33 -14.36 -10.99
N MET A 190 -3.81 -13.34 -10.31
CA MET A 190 -3.42 -13.41 -8.89
C MET A 190 -4.54 -14.06 -8.04
N PRO A 191 -4.23 -14.84 -6.98
CA PRO A 191 -5.27 -15.36 -6.10
C PRO A 191 -6.02 -14.22 -5.39
N VAL A 192 -7.28 -14.45 -5.02
CA VAL A 192 -8.04 -13.52 -4.18
C VAL A 192 -7.31 -13.31 -2.85
N GLY A 193 -7.20 -12.05 -2.43
CA GLY A 193 -6.41 -11.61 -1.29
C GLY A 193 -4.93 -11.43 -1.61
N GLY A 194 -4.43 -11.89 -2.76
CA GLY A 194 -3.06 -11.65 -3.19
C GLY A 194 -2.76 -10.15 -3.26
N THR A 195 -1.54 -9.78 -2.89
CA THR A 195 -1.16 -8.39 -2.64
C THR A 195 0.21 -8.11 -3.21
N ARG A 196 0.36 -6.94 -3.83
CA ARG A 196 1.67 -6.39 -4.23
C ARG A 196 1.80 -4.94 -3.80
N ILE A 197 3.00 -4.56 -3.35
CA ILE A 197 3.34 -3.18 -3.00
C ILE A 197 4.55 -2.76 -3.84
N TRP A 198 4.39 -1.66 -4.54
CA TRP A 198 5.34 -1.05 -5.44
C TRP A 198 5.72 0.34 -4.93
N PHE A 199 6.82 0.87 -5.42
CA PHE A 199 7.30 2.19 -5.06
C PHE A 199 8.12 2.80 -6.19
N ASP A 200 8.20 4.13 -6.16
CA ASP A 200 9.15 4.84 -7.01
C ASP A 200 10.56 4.69 -6.45
N SER A 201 11.45 4.07 -7.21
CA SER A 201 12.72 3.57 -6.67
C SER A 201 13.73 4.67 -6.35
N ASP A 202 13.59 5.86 -6.93
CA ASP A 202 14.37 7.05 -6.56
C ASP A 202 13.68 7.89 -5.46
N ASN A 203 12.48 7.50 -5.04
CA ASN A 203 11.63 8.14 -4.04
C ASN A 203 11.12 9.55 -4.41
N MET A 204 11.12 9.92 -5.69
CA MET A 204 10.53 11.17 -6.17
C MET A 204 9.81 10.97 -7.49
N SER A 205 8.49 11.06 -7.46
CA SER A 205 7.69 11.05 -8.68
C SER A 205 7.52 12.47 -9.19
N GLU A 206 8.27 12.86 -10.23
CA GLU A 206 8.29 14.24 -10.71
C GLU A 206 6.93 14.70 -11.24
N ARG A 207 6.62 15.95 -10.93
CA ARG A 207 5.52 16.69 -11.52
C ARG A 207 5.88 17.16 -12.92
N GLU A 208 4.96 16.99 -13.87
CA GLU A 208 5.04 17.60 -15.22
C GLU A 208 4.69 19.09 -15.24
#